data_AF-A0A8T3Q3D5-F1
#
_entry.id   AF-A0A8T3Q3D5-F1
#
_cell.length_a   1.000
_cell.length_b   1.000
_cell.length_c   1.000
_cell.angle_alpha   90.00
_cell.angle_beta   90.00
_cell.angle_gamma   90.00
#
_symmetry.space_group_name_H-M   'P 1'
#
loop_
_entity.id
_entity.type
_entity.pdbx_description
1 polymer ?
#
loop_
_entity_poly.entity_id
_entity_poly.type
_entity_poly.pdbx_seq_one_letter_code
_entity_poly.pdbx_strand_id
1 'polypeptide(L)'
;ADRLTRTQAYLTASEEAQKIEDALRELHDPADPTGREEALATLAGIDERLKQLTVPYEEWEVLYRQRLQVERDLLRIGTIEPRTETSAVSRILDKVADLIS
;
A
#
# COMPACT_ATOMS: atom_id res chain seq x y z
N ALA A 1 -20.43 -15.86 -23.27
CA ALA A 1 -19.80 -15.48 -21.99
C ALA A 1 -20.08 -14.00 -21.78
N ASP A 2 -20.93 -13.66 -20.81
CA ASP A 2 -21.21 -12.26 -20.47
C ASP A 2 -20.05 -11.72 -19.65
N ARG A 3 -19.35 -10.72 -20.20
CA ARG A 3 -18.30 -10.01 -19.49
C ARG A 3 -18.94 -8.78 -18.86
N LEU A 4 -19.33 -8.90 -17.59
CA LEU A 4 -19.81 -7.76 -16.81
C LEU A 4 -18.70 -6.70 -16.72
N THR A 5 -19.02 -5.46 -17.04
CA THR A 5 -18.12 -4.32 -16.78
C THR A 5 -17.91 -4.23 -15.27
N ARG A 6 -16.67 -4.43 -14.82
CA ARG A 6 -16.30 -4.23 -13.41
C ARG A 6 -15.78 -2.81 -13.27
N THR A 7 -16.54 -1.97 -12.59
CA THR A 7 -16.08 -0.63 -12.20
C THR A 7 -15.56 -0.70 -10.76
N GLN A 8 -14.48 0.04 -10.50
CA GLN A 8 -13.97 0.27 -9.15
C GLN A 8 -15.09 0.88 -8.29
N ALA A 9 -15.29 0.35 -7.08
CA ALA A 9 -16.17 1.00 -6.12
C ALA A 9 -15.37 2.09 -5.39
N TYR A 10 -15.68 3.35 -5.67
CA TYR A 10 -15.13 4.50 -4.99
C TYR A 10 -15.98 4.85 -3.76
N LEU A 11 -15.34 5.37 -2.72
CA LEU A 11 -16.03 5.90 -1.54
C LEU A 11 -16.33 7.39 -1.66
N THR A 12 -15.79 8.04 -2.69
CA THR A 12 -15.96 9.46 -3.02
C THR A 12 -16.72 9.64 -4.34
N ALA A 13 -17.32 10.81 -4.52
CA ALA A 13 -18.18 11.12 -5.66
C ALA A 13 -17.46 11.97 -6.72
N SER A 14 -16.51 12.82 -6.31
CA SER A 14 -15.75 13.67 -7.25
C SER A 14 -14.60 12.92 -7.92
N GLU A 15 -14.35 13.22 -9.19
CA GLU A 15 -13.25 12.60 -9.95
C GLU A 15 -11.89 12.91 -9.30
N GLU A 16 -11.71 14.11 -8.78
CA GLU A 16 -10.49 14.53 -8.09
C GLU A 16 -10.23 13.71 -6.82
N ALA A 17 -11.27 13.42 -6.04
CA ALA A 17 -11.19 12.56 -4.87
C ALA A 17 -10.92 11.10 -5.26
N GLN A 18 -11.58 10.60 -6.30
CA GLN A 18 -11.37 9.25 -6.82
C GLN A 18 -9.92 9.03 -7.27
N LYS A 19 -9.29 10.03 -7.91
CA LYS A 19 -7.85 10.00 -8.24
C LYS A 19 -6.94 9.93 -7.01
N ILE A 20 -7.38 10.43 -5.86
CA ILE A 20 -6.63 10.29 -4.60
C ILE A 20 -6.84 8.90 -4.01
N GLU A 21 -8.07 8.35 -4.07
CA GLU A 21 -8.33 6.96 -3.67
C GLU A 21 -7.48 5.97 -4.48
N ASP A 22 -7.36 6.18 -5.79
CA ASP A 22 -6.55 5.34 -6.68
C ASP A 22 -5.07 5.40 -6.30
N ALA A 23 -4.51 6.60 -6.11
CA ALA A 23 -3.12 6.77 -5.70
C ALA A 23 -2.83 6.13 -4.34
N LEU A 24 -3.75 6.27 -3.36
CA LEU A 24 -3.61 5.63 -2.05
C LEU A 24 -3.68 4.10 -2.15
N ARG A 25 -4.49 3.56 -3.07
CA ARG A 25 -4.62 2.13 -3.29
C ARG A 25 -3.38 1.55 -3.94
N GLU A 26 -2.84 2.22 -4.95
CA GLU A 26 -1.57 1.83 -5.59
C GLU A 26 -0.45 1.80 -4.55
N LEU A 27 -0.36 2.81 -3.68
CA LEU A 27 0.64 2.84 -2.62
C LEU A 27 0.49 1.75 -1.56
N HIS A 28 -0.70 1.17 -1.44
CA HIS A 28 -1.00 0.09 -0.51
C HIS A 28 -0.94 -1.30 -1.15
N ASP A 29 -0.75 -1.39 -2.48
CA ASP A 29 -0.79 -2.67 -3.18
C ASP A 29 0.45 -3.52 -2.82
N PRO A 30 0.28 -4.66 -2.13
CA PRO A 30 1.42 -5.52 -1.80
C PRO A 30 2.03 -6.20 -3.02
N ALA A 31 1.34 -6.24 -4.17
CA ALA A 31 1.85 -6.84 -5.40
C ALA A 31 2.79 -5.92 -6.17
N ASP A 32 2.73 -4.60 -5.92
CA ASP A 32 3.63 -3.60 -6.50
C ASP A 32 4.33 -2.80 -5.38
N PRO A 33 5.33 -3.39 -4.71
CA PRO A 33 5.96 -2.77 -3.56
C PRO A 33 6.84 -1.59 -3.98
N THR A 34 6.27 -0.39 -3.89
CA THR A 34 7.01 0.87 -3.99
C THR A 34 8.06 0.96 -2.88
N GLY A 35 9.28 1.38 -3.22
CA GLY A 35 10.34 1.58 -2.24
C GLY A 35 9.91 2.58 -1.14
N ARG A 36 10.28 2.35 0.12
CA ARG A 36 9.81 3.15 1.26
C ARG A 36 9.97 4.66 1.08
N GLU A 37 11.12 5.10 0.56
CA GLU A 37 11.40 6.53 0.35
C GLU A 37 10.48 7.13 -0.72
N GLU A 38 10.31 6.42 -1.83
CA GLU A 38 9.40 6.80 -2.91
C GLU A 38 7.94 6.81 -2.42
N ALA A 39 7.54 5.81 -1.62
CA ALA A 39 6.21 5.76 -1.03
C ALA A 39 5.95 6.96 -0.11
N LEU A 40 6.92 7.34 0.73
CA LEU A 40 6.81 8.53 1.58
C LEU A 40 6.74 9.83 0.76
N ALA A 41 7.50 9.94 -0.33
CA ALA A 41 7.45 11.09 -1.22
C ALA A 41 6.08 11.21 -1.91
N THR A 42 5.53 10.09 -2.38
CA THR A 42 4.18 10.05 -2.97
C THR A 42 3.11 10.42 -1.95
N LEU A 43 3.22 9.93 -0.72
CA LEU A 43 2.29 10.29 0.36
C LEU A 43 2.33 11.79 0.68
N ALA A 44 3.51 12.41 0.69
CA ALA A 44 3.64 13.86 0.85
C ALA A 44 2.98 14.64 -0.31
N GLY A 45 3.07 14.13 -1.54
CA GLY A 45 2.34 14.70 -2.68
C GLY A 45 0.82 14.59 -2.53
N ILE A 46 0.33 13.47 -1.97
CA ILE A 46 -1.08 13.29 -1.64
C ILE A 46 -1.53 14.28 -0.55
N ASP A 47 -0.69 14.53 0.46
CA ASP A 47 -0.98 15.51 1.52
C ASP A 47 -1.19 16.91 0.97
N GLU A 48 -0.36 17.35 0.02
CA GLU A 48 -0.54 18.65 -0.64
C GLU A 48 -1.84 18.73 -1.46
N ARG A 49 -2.22 17.63 -2.13
CA ARG A 49 -3.50 17.55 -2.85
C ARG A 49 -4.69 17.62 -1.88
N LEU A 50 -4.64 16.90 -0.76
CA LEU A 50 -5.71 16.91 0.24
C LEU A 50 -5.92 18.28 0.89
N LYS A 51 -4.86 19.07 1.08
CA LYS A 51 -4.96 20.45 1.61
C LYS A 51 -5.71 21.40 0.68
N GLN A 52 -5.63 21.17 -0.62
CA GLN A 52 -6.21 22.03 -1.65
C GLN A 52 -7.58 21.53 -2.14
N LEU A 53 -7.92 20.28 -1.83
CA LEU A 53 -9.14 19.64 -2.31
C LEU A 53 -10.39 20.28 -1.69
N THR A 54 -11.30 20.74 -2.55
CA THR A 54 -12.59 21.31 -2.14
C THR A 54 -13.69 20.30 -2.42
N VAL A 55 -14.04 19.50 -1.40
CA VAL A 55 -15.08 18.46 -1.44
C VAL A 55 -15.89 18.48 -0.14
N PRO A 56 -17.06 17.82 -0.07
CA PRO A 56 -17.76 17.61 1.19
C PRO A 56 -16.84 17.01 2.25
N TYR A 57 -17.07 17.38 3.51
CA TYR A 57 -16.22 16.95 4.62
C TYR A 57 -16.16 15.43 4.75
N GLU A 58 -17.27 14.74 4.48
CA GLU A 58 -17.38 13.29 4.54
C GLU A 58 -16.45 12.61 3.52
N GLU A 59 -16.35 13.17 2.30
CA GLU A 59 -15.41 12.67 1.29
C GLU A 59 -13.97 12.96 1.69
N TRP A 60 -13.69 14.17 2.17
CA TRP A 60 -12.37 14.55 2.65
C TRP A 60 -11.90 13.66 3.81
N GLU A 61 -12.80 13.38 4.77
CA GLU A 61 -12.51 12.54 5.93
C GLU A 61 -12.17 11.11 5.51
N VAL A 62 -12.90 10.54 4.55
CA VAL A 62 -12.62 9.21 3.99
C VAL A 62 -11.20 9.14 3.44
N LEU A 63 -10.82 10.09 2.59
CA LEU A 63 -9.47 10.14 2.01
C LEU A 63 -8.39 10.30 3.08
N TYR A 64 -8.62 11.18 4.05
CA TYR A 64 -7.69 11.42 5.14
C TYR A 64 -7.47 10.15 5.99
N ARG A 65 -8.55 9.40 6.28
CA ARG A 65 -8.44 8.13 7.01
C ARG A 65 -7.70 7.06 6.21
N GLN A 66 -7.94 6.94 4.90
CA GLN A 66 -7.20 6.03 4.03
C GLN A 66 -5.71 6.38 4.02
N ARG A 67 -5.37 7.67 3.87
CA ARG A 67 -3.99 8.17 3.93
C ARG A 67 -3.29 7.76 5.23
N LEU A 68 -3.94 7.89 6.38
CA LEU A 68 -3.36 7.47 7.67
C LEU A 68 -3.14 5.95 7.76
N GLN A 69 -4.02 5.15 7.18
CA GLN A 69 -3.86 3.69 7.14
C GLN A 69 -2.63 3.29 6.32
N VAL A 70 -2.46 3.91 5.15
CA VAL A 70 -1.29 3.70 4.28
C VAL A 70 0.00 4.08 5.00
N GLU A 71 0.07 5.27 5.61
CA GLU A 71 1.24 5.72 6.37
C GLU A 71 1.64 4.74 7.46
N ARG A 72 0.66 4.32 8.28
CA ARG A 72 0.87 3.35 9.36
C ARG A 72 1.46 2.06 8.83
N ASP A 73 0.96 1.57 7.70
CA ASP A 73 1.40 0.29 7.16
C ASP A 73 2.80 0.40 6.51
N LEU A 74 3.12 1.52 5.86
CA LEU A 74 4.48 1.85 5.41
C LEU A 74 5.49 1.89 6.57
N LEU A 75 5.10 2.47 7.73
CA LEU A 75 5.94 2.50 8.93
C LEU A 75 6.14 1.11 9.56
N ARG A 76 5.14 0.22 9.47
CA ARG A 76 5.25 -1.16 9.94
C ARG A 76 6.18 -2.01 9.09
N ILE A 77 6.17 -1.84 7.77
CA ILE A 77 7.12 -2.53 6.88
C ILE A 77 8.57 -2.20 7.27
N GLY A 78 8.84 -0.97 7.71
CA GLY A 78 10.16 -0.57 8.21
C GLY A 78 10.51 -1.05 9.63
N THR A 79 9.56 -1.60 10.38
CA THR A 79 9.74 -2.03 11.78
C THR A 79 9.86 -3.56 11.93
N ILE A 80 9.42 -4.33 10.92
CA ILE A 80 9.68 -5.76 10.87
C ILE A 80 11.15 -5.94 10.46
N GLU A 81 12.03 -6.07 11.44
CA GLU A 81 13.39 -6.57 11.21
C GLU A 81 13.34 -7.85 10.38
N PRO A 82 14.32 -8.07 9.49
CA PRO A 82 14.30 -9.25 8.62
C PRO A 82 14.33 -10.49 9.52
N ARG A 83 13.28 -11.33 9.41
CA ARG A 83 13.27 -12.69 9.94
C ARG A 83 14.30 -13.52 9.16
N THR A 84 15.57 -13.21 9.39
CA THR A 84 16.74 -13.82 8.74
C THR A 84 17.03 -15.19 9.32
N GLU A 85 16.43 -15.55 10.46
CA GLU A 85 16.72 -16.79 11.15
C GLU A 85 15.98 -18.00 10.55
N THR A 86 14.72 -17.87 10.13
CA THR A 86 13.96 -19.03 9.60
C THR A 86 14.43 -19.47 8.22
N SER A 87 14.82 -18.54 7.34
CA SER A 87 15.31 -18.86 5.99
C SER A 87 16.74 -19.42 6.01
N ALA A 88 17.59 -18.97 6.94
CA ALA A 88 18.93 -19.51 7.11
C ALA A 88 18.90 -20.95 7.66
N VAL A 89 18.02 -21.24 8.63
CA VAL A 89 17.83 -22.60 9.15
C VAL A 89 17.30 -23.54 8.07
N SER A 90 16.33 -23.11 7.26
CA SER A 90 15.83 -23.91 6.13
C SER A 90 16.94 -24.23 5.13
N ARG A 91 17.77 -23.24 4.76
CA ARG A 91 18.89 -23.44 3.82
C ARG A 91 19.98 -24.35 4.37
N ILE A 92 20.21 -24.35 5.68
CA ILE A 92 21.15 -25.27 6.33
C ILE A 92 20.58 -26.69 6.29
N LEU A 93 19.29 -26.87 6.59
CA LEU A 93 18.66 -28.18 6.58
C LEU A 93 18.63 -28.81 5.17
N ASP A 94 18.35 -28.02 4.13
CA ASP A 94 18.39 -28.48 2.75
C ASP A 94 19.81 -28.94 2.35
N LYS A 95 20.83 -28.17 2.74
CA LYS A 95 22.24 -28.51 2.45
C LYS A 95 22.75 -29.72 3.22
N VAL A 96 22.21 -29.98 4.41
CA VAL A 96 22.51 -31.20 5.18
C VAL A 96 21.81 -32.41 4.57
N ALA A 97 20.58 -32.26 4.06
CA ALA A 97 19.87 -33.33 3.36
C ALA A 97 20.60 -33.76 2.07
N ASP A 98 21.13 -32.81 1.30
CA ASP A 98 21.93 -33.09 0.09
C ASP A 98 23.28 -33.78 0.38
N LEU A 99 23.81 -33.67 1.60
CA LEU A 99 25.09 -34.28 1.98
C LEU A 99 24.95 -35.74 2.45
N ILE A 100 23.73 -36.15 2.82
CA ILE A 100 23.44 -37.47 3.39
C ILE A 100 22.74 -38.40 2.37
N SER A 101 22.38 -37.88 1.18
CA SER A 101 21.85 -38.61 0.02
C SER A 101 22.98 -39.10 -0.89
#